data_AF-V2YA69-F1
#
_entry.id   AF-V2YA69-F1
#
_cell.length_a   1.000
_cell.length_b   1.000
_cell.length_c   1.000
_cell.angle_alpha   90.00
_cell.angle_beta   90.00
_cell.angle_gamma   90.00
#
_symmetry.space_group_name_H-M   'P 1'
#
loop_
_entity.id
_entity.type
_entity.pdbx_description
1 polymer ?
#
loop_
_entity_poly.entity_id
_entity_poly.type
_entity_poly.pdbx_seq_one_letter_code
_entity_poly.pdbx_strand_id
1 'polypeptide(L)' 'MPPKEEFEKSVQSIDQALDEIERTLEQMLTLARLSASDLNADRAALQKTLERLQHKIDRIADTI' A
#
# COMPACT_ATOMS: atom_id res chain seq x y z
N MET A 1 -26.43 -19.55 11.60
CA MET A 1 -26.10 -18.11 11.52
C MET A 1 -24.64 -18.02 11.92
N PRO A 2 -23.71 -17.59 11.05
CA PRO A 2 -22.33 -17.41 11.50
C PRO A 2 -22.35 -16.44 12.69
N PRO A 3 -21.58 -16.71 13.75
CA PRO A 3 -21.56 -15.85 14.93
C PRO A 3 -21.15 -14.44 14.49
N LYS A 4 -21.91 -13.42 14.92
CA LYS A 4 -21.66 -12.00 14.59
C LYS A 4 -20.19 -11.58 14.80
N GLU A 5 -19.53 -12.22 15.77
CA GLU A 5 -18.11 -12.02 16.11
C GLU A 5 -17.12 -12.38 14.99
N GLU A 6 -17.40 -13.39 14.16
CA GLU A 6 -16.54 -13.74 13.02
C GLU A 6 -16.66 -12.70 11.90
N PHE A 7 -17.87 -12.19 11.68
CA PHE A 7 -18.12 -11.16 10.68
C PHE A 7 -17.45 -9.83 11.05
N GLU A 8 -17.56 -9.41 12.31
CA GLU A 8 -16.91 -8.19 12.81
C GLU A 8 -15.37 -8.27 12.74
N LYS A 9 -14.78 -9.44 13.03
CA LYS A 9 -13.33 -9.67 12.88
C LYS A 9 -12.88 -9.61 11.42
N SER A 10 -13.66 -10.17 10.50
CA SER A 10 -13.35 -10.09 9.07
C SER A 10 -13.43 -8.65 8.56
N VAL A 11 -14.44 -7.88 8.96
CA VAL A 11 -14.55 -6.46 8.60
C VAL A 11 -13.39 -5.64 9.17
N GLN A 12 -13.01 -5.83 10.43
CA GLN A 12 -11.85 -5.16 11.02
C GLN A 12 -10.54 -5.51 10.30
N SER A 13 -10.41 -6.75 9.82
CA SER A 13 -9.24 -7.21 9.08
C SER A 13 -9.17 -6.56 7.70
N ILE A 14 -10.32 -6.37 7.04
CA ILE A 14 -10.42 -5.65 5.76
C ILE A 14 -10.09 -4.16 5.96
N ASP A 15 -10.63 -3.51 6.99
CA ASP A 15 -10.34 -2.10 7.29
C ASP A 15 -8.83 -1.89 7.53
N GLN A 16 -8.19 -2.78 8.29
CA GLN A 16 -6.73 -2.73 8.51
C GLN A 16 -5.94 -2.91 7.21
N ALA A 17 -6.37 -3.80 6.33
CA ALA A 17 -5.74 -4.03 5.05
C ALA A 17 -5.88 -2.80 4.13
N LEU A 18 -7.05 -2.15 4.13
CA LEU A 18 -7.29 -0.91 3.39
C LEU A 18 -6.45 0.26 3.92
N ASP A 19 -6.36 0.43 5.24
CA ASP A 19 -5.47 1.42 5.87
C ASP A 19 -4.00 1.22 5.46
N GLU A 20 -3.55 -0.03 5.35
CA GLU A 20 -2.18 -0.34 4.92
C GLU A 20 -1.95 -0.05 3.43
N ILE A 21 -2.96 -0.30 2.57
CA ILE A 21 -2.92 0.09 1.16
C ILE A 21 -2.85 1.61 1.03
N GLU A 22 -3.68 2.36 1.76
CA GLU A 22 -3.70 3.83 1.72
C GLU A 22 -2.32 4.42 2.09
N ARG A 23 -1.74 3.99 3.22
CA ARG A 23 -0.40 4.42 3.63
C ARG A 23 0.67 4.08 2.60
N THR A 24 0.54 2.93 1.93
CA THR A 24 1.49 2.51 0.90
C THR A 24 1.37 3.39 -0.35
N LEU A 25 0.15 3.78 -0.74
CA LEU A 25 -0.11 4.72 -1.84
C LEU A 25 0.43 6.12 -1.53
N GLU A 26 0.29 6.61 -0.29
CA GLU A 26 0.88 7.89 0.14
C GLU A 26 2.41 7.90 0.02
N GLN A 27 3.07 6.80 0.37
CA GLN A 27 4.51 6.63 0.18
C GLN A 27 4.89 6.67 -1.31
N MET A 28 4.12 5.98 -2.16
CA MET A 28 4.34 6.01 -3.61
C MET A 28 4.18 7.42 -4.18
N LEU A 29 3.17 8.18 -3.74
CA LEU A 29 2.97 9.57 -4.15
C LEU A 29 4.14 10.47 -3.74
N THR A 30 4.68 10.26 -2.54
CA THR A 30 5.85 11.01 -2.04
C THR A 30 7.08 10.72 -2.90
N LEU A 31 7.33 9.45 -3.22
CA LEU A 31 8.44 9.05 -4.10
C LEU A 31 8.27 9.57 -5.53
N ALA A 32 7.04 9.58 -6.06
CA ALA A 32 6.75 10.14 -7.38
C ALA A 32 7.02 11.65 -7.42
N ARG A 33 6.62 12.39 -6.38
CA ARG A 33 6.93 13.82 -6.23
C ARG A 33 8.44 14.08 -6.13
N LEU A 34 9.15 13.25 -5.37
CA LEU A 34 10.61 13.33 -5.26
C LEU A 34 11.29 13.06 -6.60
N SER A 35 10.81 12.05 -7.35
CA SER A 35 11.30 11.75 -8.70
C SER A 35 11.02 12.89 -9.68
N ALA A 36 9.87 13.56 -9.55
CA ALA A 36 9.53 14.70 -10.41
C ALA A 36 10.31 15.98 -10.06
N SER A 37 10.98 16.04 -8.91
CA SER A 37 11.79 17.20 -8.52
C SER A 37 13.13 17.24 -9.25
N ASP A 38 13.73 18.43 -9.35
CA ASP A 38 15.09 18.65 -9.89
C ASP A 38 16.21 18.23 -8.91
N LEU A 39 15.85 17.56 -7.80
CA LEU A 39 16.85 16.95 -6.94
C LEU A 39 17.59 15.86 -7.72
N ASN A 40 18.90 15.75 -7.45
CA ASN A 40 19.77 14.73 -8.02
C ASN A 40 19.47 13.37 -7.34
N ALA A 41 18.24 12.88 -7.57
CA ALA A 41 17.71 11.66 -6.99
C ALA A 41 17.98 10.48 -7.94
N ASP A 42 18.37 9.34 -7.39
CA ASP A 42 18.54 8.11 -8.16
C ASP A 42 17.16 7.59 -8.60
N ARG A 43 16.77 7.98 -9.82
CA ARG A 43 15.50 7.58 -10.44
C ARG A 43 15.36 6.06 -10.56
N ALA A 44 16.46 5.33 -10.73
CA ALA A 44 16.42 3.87 -10.80
C ALA A 44 16.14 3.25 -9.42
N ALA A 45 16.71 3.81 -8.35
CA ALA A 45 16.40 3.38 -6.99
C ALA A 45 14.95 3.73 -6.59
N LEU A 46 14.46 4.91 -6.99
CA LEU A 46 13.07 5.31 -6.75
C LEU A 46 12.09 4.38 -7.48
N GLN A 47 12.35 4.05 -8.75
CA GLN A 47 11.53 3.12 -9.53
C GLN A 47 11.45 1.72 -8.89
N LYS A 48 12.60 1.16 -8.47
CA LYS A 48 12.63 -0.12 -7.75
C LYS A 48 11.85 -0.08 -6.44
N THR A 49 11.84 1.07 -5.77
CA THR A 49 11.09 1.24 -4.53
C THR A 49 9.58 1.30 -4.82
N LEU A 50 9.16 2.00 -5.87
CA LEU A 50 7.77 2.02 -6.33
C LEU A 50 7.26 0.61 -6.69
N GLU A 51 8.04 -0.19 -7.42
CA GLU A 51 7.69 -1.57 -7.77
C GLU A 51 7.50 -2.46 -6.52
N ARG A 52 8.34 -2.28 -5.50
CA ARG A 52 8.19 -3.00 -4.23
C ARG A 52 6.93 -2.60 -3.47
N LEU A 53 6.59 -1.32 -3.45
CA LEU A 53 5.37 -0.82 -2.82
C LEU A 53 4.13 -1.31 -3.57
N GLN A 54 4.17 -1.32 -4.89
CA GLN A 54 3.10 -1.89 -5.72
C GLN A 54 2.89 -3.37 -5.43
N HIS A 55 3.95 -4.18 -5.41
CA HIS A 55 3.85 -5.59 -5.02
C HIS A 55 3.34 -5.81 -3.61
N LYS A 56 3.57 -4.87 -2.70
CA LYS A 56 3.00 -4.92 -1.35
C LYS A 56 1.49 -4.72 -1.40
N ILE A 57 1.01 -3.74 -2.15
CA ILE A 57 -0.43 -3.50 -2.37
C ILE A 57 -1.07 -4.72 -3.02
N ASP A 58 -0.47 -5.28 -4.08
CA ASP A 58 -1.01 -6.45 -4.77
C ASP A 58 -1.22 -7.62 -3.80
N ARG A 59 -0.24 -7.91 -2.93
CA ARG A 59 -0.36 -8.97 -1.92
C ARG A 59 -1.45 -8.70 -0.89
N ILE A 60 -1.63 -7.45 -0.47
CA ILE A 60 -2.69 -7.11 0.49
C ILE A 60 -4.05 -7.24 -0.19
N ALA A 61 -4.17 -6.76 -1.44
CA ALA A 61 -5.38 -6.88 -2.24
C ALA A 61 -5.77 -8.34 -2.51
N ASP A 62 -4.79 -9.24 -2.73
CA ASP A 62 -5.02 -10.68 -2.89
C ASP A 62 -5.58 -11.36 -1.61
N THR A 63 -5.45 -10.71 -0.45
CA THR A 63 -5.91 -11.23 0.86
C THR A 63 -7.26 -10.68 1.30
N ILE A 64 -7.84 -9.74 0.55
CA ILE A 64 -9.17 -9.15 0.77
C ILE A 64 -10.19 -9.87 -0.13
#